data_AF-A0AA90NK24-F1
#
_entry.id   AF-A0AA90NK24-F1
#
_cell.length_a   1.000
_cell.length_b   1.000
_cell.length_c   1.000
_cell.angle_alpha   90.00
_cell.angle_beta   90.00
_cell.angle_gamma   90.00
#
_symmetry.space_group_name_H-M   'P 1'
#
loop_
_entity.id
_entity.type
_entity.pdbx_description
1 polymer ?
#
loop_
_entity_poly.entity_id
_entity_poly.type
_entity_poly.pdbx_seq_one_letter_code
_entity_poly.pdbx_strand_id
1 'polypeptide(L)'
;MPPTPEPEKIREEAMKRIADRPVMVRDGDAIEELARAHERHAERIIAIANELRDVGAVNYLGNTVEGHAATNNIRAAVHTDPRSVTETLRTQARTARHIAESLREIGRRIDRTETQNQTTIQNSTS
;
A
#
# COMPACT_ATOMS: atom_id res chain seq x y z
N MET A 1 -18.71 -22.54 50.25
CA MET A 1 -18.52 -21.70 49.05
C MET A 1 -17.04 -21.70 48.72
N PRO A 2 -16.61 -22.00 47.49
CA PRO A 2 -15.22 -21.83 47.11
C PRO A 2 -14.85 -20.33 47.21
N PRO A 3 -13.63 -19.97 47.61
CA PRO A 3 -13.21 -18.58 47.72
C PRO A 3 -13.25 -17.92 46.34
N THR A 4 -13.96 -16.80 46.24
CA THR A 4 -13.91 -15.91 45.07
C THR A 4 -12.44 -15.54 44.81
N PRO A 5 -11.94 -15.69 43.58
CA PRO A 5 -10.56 -15.30 43.29
C PRO A 5 -10.37 -13.82 43.64
N GLU A 6 -9.30 -13.52 44.38
CA GLU A 6 -8.98 -12.16 44.79
C GLU A 6 -8.86 -11.28 43.53
N PRO A 7 -9.52 -10.11 43.49
CA PRO A 7 -9.54 -9.24 42.31
C PRO A 7 -8.12 -8.88 41.81
N GLU A 8 -7.12 -8.92 42.68
CA GLU A 8 -5.70 -8.75 42.35
C GLU A 8 -5.15 -9.85 41.45
N LYS A 9 -5.51 -11.12 41.65
CA LYS A 9 -5.08 -12.23 40.77
C LYS A 9 -5.68 -12.09 39.38
N ILE A 10 -6.95 -11.68 39.29
CA ILE A 10 -7.61 -11.41 38.01
C ILE A 10 -6.93 -10.23 37.31
N ARG A 11 -6.53 -9.20 38.07
CA ARG A 11 -5.83 -8.02 37.53
C ARG A 11 -4.43 -8.36 37.02
N GLU A 12 -3.65 -9.12 37.78
CA GLU A 12 -2.33 -9.60 37.36
C GLU A 12 -2.42 -10.48 36.12
N GLU A 13 -3.38 -11.39 36.07
CA GLU A 13 -3.58 -12.27 34.92
C GLU A 13 -4.02 -11.48 33.67
N ALA A 14 -4.88 -10.47 33.84
CA ALA A 14 -5.29 -9.57 32.76
C ALA A 14 -4.11 -8.72 32.25
N MET A 15 -3.31 -8.14 33.15
CA MET A 15 -2.12 -7.37 32.76
C MET A 15 -1.07 -8.24 32.08
N LYS A 16 -0.88 -9.47 32.55
CA LYS A 16 0.02 -10.45 31.93
C LYS A 16 -0.47 -10.83 30.53
N ARG A 17 -1.77 -11.05 30.34
CA ARG A 17 -2.36 -11.30 29.01
C ARG A 17 -2.27 -10.09 28.07
N ILE A 18 -2.23 -8.86 28.58
CA ILE A 18 -2.04 -7.64 27.78
C ILE A 18 -0.56 -7.47 27.40
N ALA A 19 0.36 -7.79 28.30
CA ALA A 19 1.79 -7.78 28.01
C ALA A 19 2.20 -8.92 27.06
N ASP A 20 1.57 -10.09 27.19
CA ASP A 20 1.77 -11.26 26.33
C ASP A 20 0.95 -11.20 25.04
N ARG A 21 0.08 -10.17 24.87
CA ARG A 21 -0.56 -9.94 23.58
C ARG A 21 0.55 -9.71 22.56
N PRO A 22 0.62 -10.50 21.48
CA PRO A 22 1.53 -10.18 20.40
C PRO A 22 1.15 -8.80 19.88
N VAL A 23 1.96 -7.79 20.21
CA VAL A 23 1.94 -6.53 19.49
C VAL A 23 2.12 -6.91 18.04
N MET A 24 1.12 -6.64 17.19
CA MET A 24 1.22 -6.98 15.76
C MET A 24 2.34 -6.17 15.07
N VAL A 25 2.90 -5.17 15.76
CA VAL A 25 4.11 -4.44 15.42
C VAL A 25 5.34 -5.18 15.98
N ARG A 26 5.79 -6.21 15.26
CA ARG A 26 7.06 -6.91 15.54
C ARG A 26 8.04 -6.55 14.42
N ASP A 27 9.06 -5.74 14.75
CA ASP A 27 10.16 -5.25 13.91
C ASP A 27 9.78 -4.71 12.51
N GLY A 28 9.57 -3.40 12.45
CA GLY A 28 9.07 -2.70 11.27
C GLY A 28 7.55 -2.84 11.17
N ASP A 29 6.83 -1.74 11.09
CA ASP A 29 5.37 -1.79 10.87
C ASP A 29 5.11 -2.50 9.53
N ALA A 30 4.59 -3.73 9.59
CA ALA A 30 4.33 -4.57 8.41
C ALA A 30 3.36 -3.90 7.44
N ILE A 31 2.44 -3.08 7.94
CA ILE A 31 1.51 -2.29 7.14
C ILE A 31 2.28 -1.19 6.41
N GLU A 32 3.21 -0.52 7.08
CA GLU A 32 4.09 0.48 6.47
C GLU A 32 5.04 -0.14 5.43
N GLU A 33 5.63 -1.31 5.69
CA GLU A 33 6.47 -1.98 4.70
C GLU A 33 5.69 -2.44 3.47
N LEU A 34 4.45 -2.90 3.65
CA LEU A 34 3.55 -3.20 2.53
C LEU A 34 3.16 -1.94 1.77
N ALA A 35 2.86 -0.83 2.46
CA ALA A 35 2.58 0.46 1.84
C ALA A 35 3.78 0.94 1.00
N ARG A 36 4.99 0.86 1.55
CA ARG A 36 6.25 1.17 0.83
C ARG A 36 6.48 0.25 -0.36
N ALA A 37 6.12 -1.03 -0.27
CA ALA A 37 6.22 -1.93 -1.42
C ALA A 37 5.31 -1.48 -2.58
N HIS A 38 4.10 -1.03 -2.27
CA HIS A 38 3.18 -0.45 -3.27
C HIS A 38 3.70 0.88 -3.85
N GLU A 39 4.34 1.73 -3.04
CA GLU A 39 4.99 2.96 -3.52
C GLU A 39 6.15 2.66 -4.46
N ARG A 40 7.06 1.76 -4.08
CA ARG A 40 8.16 1.30 -4.94
C ARG A 40 7.63 0.70 -6.24
N HIS A 41 6.50 -0.01 -6.20
CA HIS A 41 5.86 -0.55 -7.39
C HIS A 41 5.32 0.56 -8.30
N ALA A 42 4.63 1.55 -7.73
CA ALA A 42 4.13 2.71 -8.47
C ALA A 42 5.28 3.49 -9.15
N GLU A 43 6.39 3.69 -8.45
CA GLU A 43 7.59 4.34 -9.00
C GLU A 43 8.18 3.56 -10.19
N ARG A 44 8.32 2.24 -10.06
CA ARG A 44 8.80 1.39 -11.16
C ARG A 44 7.87 1.46 -12.37
N ILE A 45 6.55 1.42 -12.16
CA ILE A 45 5.58 1.53 -13.26
C ILE A 45 5.68 2.88 -13.97
N ILE A 46 5.86 3.96 -13.21
CA ILE A 46 6.00 5.31 -13.79
C ILE A 46 7.29 5.42 -14.60
N ALA A 47 8.40 4.86 -14.12
CA ALA A 47 9.64 4.82 -14.87
C ALA A 47 9.45 4.11 -16.21
N ILE A 48 8.83 2.92 -16.21
CA ILE A 48 8.51 2.16 -17.43
C ILE A 48 7.60 2.97 -18.37
N ALA A 49 6.57 3.63 -17.83
CA ALA A 49 5.65 4.44 -18.63
C ALA A 49 6.37 5.63 -19.30
N ASN A 50 7.38 6.21 -18.65
CA ASN A 50 8.20 7.27 -19.22
C ASN A 50 9.17 6.74 -20.28
N GLU A 51 9.79 5.58 -20.07
CA GLU A 51 10.66 4.95 -21.08
C GLU A 51 9.88 4.56 -22.34
N LEU A 52 8.69 3.96 -22.17
CA LEU A 52 7.80 3.65 -23.29
C LEU A 52 7.37 4.91 -24.02
N ARG A 53 7.24 6.03 -23.31
CA ARG A 53 6.91 7.30 -23.94
C ARG A 53 7.96 7.72 -24.95
N ASP A 54 9.22 7.60 -24.57
CA ASP A 54 10.35 7.97 -25.42
C ASP A 54 10.42 7.05 -26.65
N VAL A 55 10.17 5.74 -26.47
CA VAL A 55 10.09 4.77 -27.57
C VAL A 55 8.98 5.14 -28.57
N GLY A 56 7.79 5.52 -28.10
CA GLY A 56 6.68 5.91 -28.98
C GLY A 56 6.86 7.28 -29.67
N ALA A 57 7.69 8.16 -29.09
CA ALA A 57 7.99 9.48 -29.65
C ALA A 57 9.14 9.46 -30.67
N VAL A 58 10.18 8.66 -30.38
CA VAL A 58 11.43 8.62 -31.16
C VAL A 58 11.40 7.56 -32.26
N ASN A 59 10.49 6.57 -32.20
CA ASN A 59 10.42 5.55 -33.23
C ASN A 59 10.12 6.16 -34.60
N TYR A 60 10.97 5.80 -35.56
CA TYR A 60 10.78 6.08 -36.97
C TYR A 60 11.25 4.85 -37.76
N LEU A 61 10.30 4.15 -38.38
CA LEU A 61 10.52 2.85 -39.02
C LEU A 61 10.79 2.96 -40.53
N GLY A 62 11.08 4.17 -41.03
CA GLY A 62 11.49 4.40 -42.41
C GLY A 62 10.49 5.19 -43.27
N ASN A 63 10.95 5.54 -44.47
CA ASN A 63 10.26 6.39 -45.45
C ASN A 63 9.27 5.63 -46.35
N THR A 64 9.10 4.33 -46.17
CA THR A 64 8.10 3.57 -46.92
C THR A 64 6.72 3.79 -46.34
N VAL A 65 5.68 3.50 -47.12
CA VAL A 65 4.28 3.56 -46.67
C VAL A 65 4.08 2.67 -45.43
N GLU A 66 4.68 1.48 -45.44
CA GLU A 66 4.66 0.54 -44.32
C GLU A 66 5.41 1.08 -43.10
N GLY A 67 6.56 1.72 -43.30
CA GLY A 67 7.34 2.34 -42.23
C GLY A 67 6.60 3.50 -41.56
N HIS A 68 5.91 4.33 -42.35
CA HIS A 68 5.04 5.40 -41.85
C HIS A 68 3.82 4.85 -41.09
N ALA A 69 3.15 3.84 -41.64
CA ALA A 69 2.00 3.21 -41.00
C ALA A 69 2.39 2.57 -39.65
N ALA A 70 3.50 1.82 -39.62
CA ALA A 70 4.00 1.20 -38.40
C ALA A 70 4.40 2.24 -37.33
N THR A 71 5.05 3.33 -37.75
CA THR A 71 5.39 4.45 -36.85
C THR A 71 4.15 5.07 -36.22
N ASN A 72 3.11 5.33 -37.01
CA ASN A 72 1.86 5.90 -36.53
C ASN A 72 1.09 4.94 -35.62
N ASN A 73 1.08 3.64 -35.93
CA ASN A 73 0.43 2.63 -35.08
C ASN A 73 1.10 2.50 -33.71
N ILE A 74 2.44 2.51 -33.66
CA ILE A 74 3.19 2.50 -32.41
C ILE A 74 2.86 3.75 -31.59
N ARG A 75 2.84 4.92 -32.24
CA ARG A 75 2.48 6.18 -31.56
C ARG A 75 1.06 6.12 -31.00
N ALA A 76 0.09 5.62 -31.77
CA ALA A 76 -1.29 5.45 -31.33
C ALA A 76 -1.42 4.52 -30.13
N ALA A 77 -0.82 3.33 -30.21
CA ALA A 77 -0.88 2.32 -29.14
C ALA A 77 -0.18 2.77 -27.85
N VAL A 78 0.89 3.55 -27.96
CA VAL A 78 1.70 3.99 -26.82
C VAL A 78 1.17 5.30 -26.21
N HIS A 79 0.61 6.22 -27.01
CA HIS A 79 0.29 7.60 -26.57
C HIS A 79 -1.11 8.07 -26.85
N THR A 80 -1.54 7.95 -28.09
CA THR A 80 -2.65 8.77 -28.60
C THR A 80 -4.01 8.24 -28.19
N ASP A 81 -4.09 6.95 -27.87
CA ASP A 81 -5.33 6.32 -27.38
C ASP A 81 -5.48 6.56 -25.86
N PRO A 82 -6.68 6.94 -25.36
CA PRO A 82 -7.01 6.92 -23.92
C PRO A 82 -6.79 5.54 -23.25
N ARG A 83 -6.83 4.45 -24.03
CA ARG A 83 -6.50 3.07 -23.63
C ARG A 83 -5.07 2.68 -23.99
N SER A 84 -4.21 3.64 -24.26
CA SER A 84 -2.81 3.39 -24.54
C SER A 84 -2.13 2.67 -23.37
N VAL A 85 -1.04 1.99 -23.68
CA VAL A 85 -0.23 1.28 -22.69
C VAL A 85 0.26 2.26 -21.61
N THR A 86 0.69 3.46 -22.00
CA THR A 86 1.18 4.49 -21.07
C THR A 86 0.10 4.94 -20.08
N GLU A 87 -1.13 5.20 -20.56
CA GLU A 87 -2.20 5.64 -19.66
C GLU A 87 -2.68 4.51 -18.74
N THR A 88 -2.66 3.27 -19.24
CA THR A 88 -2.94 2.07 -18.42
C THR A 88 -1.93 1.94 -17.29
N LEU A 89 -0.63 2.08 -17.58
CA LEU A 89 0.44 2.04 -16.58
C LEU A 89 0.32 3.18 -15.56
N ARG A 90 0.02 4.41 -16.01
CA ARG A 90 -0.23 5.54 -15.11
C ARG A 90 -1.41 5.28 -14.17
N THR A 91 -2.47 4.68 -14.69
CA THR A 91 -3.64 4.30 -13.88
C THR A 91 -3.26 3.24 -12.84
N GLN A 92 -2.49 2.22 -13.21
CA GLN A 92 -1.99 1.23 -12.25
C GLN A 92 -1.11 1.87 -11.16
N ALA A 93 -0.23 2.80 -11.52
CA ALA A 93 0.59 3.52 -10.54
C ALA A 93 -0.24 4.38 -9.58
N ARG A 94 -1.30 5.05 -10.06
CA ARG A 94 -2.26 5.77 -9.20
C ARG A 94 -2.96 4.82 -8.23
N THR A 95 -3.45 3.68 -8.72
CA THR A 95 -4.09 2.66 -7.88
C THR A 95 -3.13 2.13 -6.80
N ALA A 96 -1.88 1.84 -7.16
CA ALA A 96 -0.88 1.37 -6.20
C ALA A 96 -0.62 2.40 -5.08
N ARG A 97 -0.51 3.70 -5.42
CA ARG A 97 -0.39 4.77 -4.41
C ARG A 97 -1.62 4.85 -3.51
N HIS A 98 -2.81 4.73 -4.07
CA HIS A 98 -4.05 4.75 -3.30
C HIS A 98 -4.14 3.57 -2.31
N ILE A 99 -3.64 2.40 -2.70
CA ILE A 99 -3.53 1.24 -1.80
C ILE A 99 -2.55 1.54 -0.65
N ALA A 100 -1.39 2.14 -0.94
CA ALA A 100 -0.43 2.52 0.09
C ALA A 100 -1.02 3.51 1.10
N GLU A 101 -1.75 4.53 0.64
CA GLU A 101 -2.46 5.48 1.50
C GLU A 101 -3.52 4.78 2.38
N SER A 102 -4.30 3.89 1.77
CA SER A 102 -5.33 3.11 2.46
C SER A 102 -4.73 2.22 3.55
N LEU A 103 -3.59 1.58 3.28
CA LEU A 103 -2.86 0.78 4.26
C LEU A 103 -2.44 1.62 5.47
N ARG A 104 -1.87 2.81 5.25
CA ARG A 104 -1.49 3.71 6.35
C ARG A 104 -2.70 4.24 7.13
N GLU A 105 -3.83 4.44 6.48
CA GLU A 105 -5.07 4.77 7.19
C GLU A 105 -5.54 3.62 8.08
N ILE A 106 -5.48 2.38 7.58
CA ILE A 106 -5.80 1.18 8.35
C ILE A 106 -4.86 1.06 9.56
N GLY A 107 -3.53 1.20 9.37
CA GLY A 107 -2.56 1.20 10.46
C GLY A 107 -2.90 2.23 11.55
N ARG A 108 -3.12 3.49 11.16
CA ARG A 108 -3.55 4.56 12.09
C ARG A 108 -4.87 4.27 12.81
N ARG A 109 -5.78 3.50 12.21
CA ARG A 109 -7.05 3.10 12.85
C ARG A 109 -6.82 1.99 13.87
N ILE A 110 -5.95 1.03 13.55
CA ILE A 110 -5.55 -0.04 14.46
C ILE A 110 -4.88 0.56 15.69
N ASP A 111 -3.85 1.40 15.51
CA ASP A 111 -3.11 2.03 16.63
C ASP A 111 -4.04 2.84 17.55
N ARG A 112 -4.97 3.60 16.98
CA ARG A 112 -5.96 4.36 17.76
C ARG A 112 -6.86 3.44 18.57
N THR A 113 -7.32 2.34 17.98
CA THR A 113 -8.19 1.36 18.65
C THR A 113 -7.43 0.63 19.77
N GLU A 114 -6.18 0.26 19.54
CA GLU A 114 -5.31 -0.35 20.54
C GLU A 114 -5.05 0.60 21.71
N THR A 115 -4.76 1.87 21.44
CA THR A 115 -4.56 2.90 22.46
C THR A 115 -5.82 3.14 23.30
N GLN A 116 -7.00 3.20 22.66
CA GLN A 116 -8.29 3.35 23.35
C GLN A 116 -8.59 2.16 24.26
N ASN A 117 -8.35 0.94 23.78
CA ASN A 117 -8.51 -0.27 24.59
C ASN A 117 -7.56 -0.27 25.80
N GLN A 118 -6.30 0.11 25.61
CA GLN A 118 -5.31 0.14 26.69
C GLN A 118 -5.68 1.18 27.76
N THR A 119 -6.14 2.36 27.34
CA THR A 119 -6.63 3.42 28.25
C THR A 119 -7.86 2.96 29.03
N THR A 120 -8.81 2.30 28.36
CA THR A 120 -10.03 1.79 29.00
C THR A 120 -9.69 0.76 30.07
N ILE A 121 -8.75 -0.15 29.79
CA ILE A 121 -8.32 -1.17 30.74
C ILE A 121 -7.64 -0.51 31.95
N GLN A 122 -6.72 0.44 31.73
CA GLN A 122 -6.04 1.18 32.82
C GLN A 122 -7.02 1.93 33.73
N ASN A 123 -8.02 2.59 33.15
CA ASN A 123 -9.05 3.33 33.91
C ASN A 123 -10.05 2.41 34.63
N SER A 124 -10.23 1.17 34.14
CA SER A 124 -11.08 0.16 34.78
C SER A 124 -10.36 -0.60 35.90
N THR A 125 -9.05 -0.39 36.04
CA THR A 125 -8.19 -1.05 37.04
C THR A 125 -7.64 -0.09 38.11
N SER A 126 -7.97 1.21 37.99
CA SER A 126 -7.70 2.28 38.96
C SER A 126 -8.96 2.59 39.78
#